data_AF-W4FSL1-F1
#
_entry.id   AF-W4FSL1-F1
#
_cell.length_a   1.000
_cell.length_b   1.000
_cell.length_c   1.000
_cell.angle_alpha   90.00
_cell.angle_beta   90.00
_cell.angle_gamma   90.00
#
_symmetry.space_group_name_H-M   'P 1'
#
loop_
_entity.id
_entity.type
_entity.pdbx_description
1 polymer ?
#
loop_
_entity_poly.entity_id
_entity_poly.type
_entity_poly.pdbx_seq_one_letter_code
_entity_poly.pdbx_strand_id
1 'polypeptide(L)'
;MHEITAWSQCKDAVMQVAHTSTTTCQACEGKIASGQLRLGVMYLHVDGFMLVEWIHLRCQPWRVTAFDSISFVDRGCLSVDQALHIRRWLVSCQTQLTESTASDIIALEAWHVVMPLTTL
;
A
#
# COMPACT_ATOMS: atom_id res chain seq x y z
N MET A 1 7.03 -0.03 -33.46
CA MET A 1 5.73 -0.69 -33.22
C MET A 1 5.47 -0.55 -31.73
N HIS A 2 4.65 0.42 -31.31
CA HIS A 2 4.23 0.51 -29.91
C HIS A 2 3.13 -0.54 -29.72
N GLU A 3 3.38 -1.55 -28.88
CA GLU A 3 2.32 -2.43 -28.42
C GLU A 3 1.35 -1.61 -27.57
N ILE A 4 0.15 -1.39 -28.09
CA ILE A 4 -0.93 -0.80 -27.29
C ILE A 4 -1.43 -1.93 -26.40
N THR A 5 -0.99 -1.94 -25.14
CA THR A 5 -1.55 -2.84 -24.13
C THR A 5 -2.99 -2.41 -23.85
N ALA A 6 -3.91 -3.38 -23.79
CA ALA A 6 -5.31 -3.09 -23.50
C ALA A 6 -5.52 -2.57 -22.05
N TRP A 7 -4.52 -2.75 -21.19
CA TRP A 7 -4.45 -2.24 -19.83
C TRP A 7 -3.50 -1.04 -19.72
N SER A 8 -3.93 0.00 -19.02
CA SER A 8 -3.11 1.15 -18.63
C SER A 8 -3.09 1.29 -17.12
N GLN A 9 -1.90 1.49 -16.54
CA GLN A 9 -1.77 1.77 -15.11
C GLN A 9 -2.29 3.17 -14.81
N CYS A 10 -3.10 3.32 -13.77
CA CYS A 10 -3.50 4.61 -13.24
C CYS A 10 -2.30 5.35 -12.65
N LYS A 11 -2.34 6.68 -12.74
CA LYS A 11 -1.38 7.56 -12.04
C LYS A 11 -1.73 7.76 -10.57
N ASP A 12 -2.94 7.36 -10.18
CA ASP A 12 -3.39 7.33 -8.79
C ASP A 12 -3.30 5.91 -8.22
N ALA A 13 -3.01 5.81 -6.93
CA ALA A 13 -3.04 4.55 -6.19
C ALA A 13 -3.81 4.67 -4.87
N VAL A 14 -4.07 3.53 -4.25
CA VAL A 14 -4.68 3.45 -2.92
C VAL A 14 -3.68 2.81 -1.96
N MET A 15 -3.46 3.42 -0.81
CA MET A 15 -2.77 2.76 0.29
C MET A 15 -3.78 2.39 1.36
N GLN A 16 -3.71 1.15 1.84
CA GLN A 16 -4.67 0.63 2.82
C GLN A 16 -3.96 -0.21 3.86
N VAL A 17 -4.48 -0.21 5.08
CA VAL A 17 -4.20 -1.27 6.05
C VAL A 17 -5.05 -2.50 5.69
N ALA A 18 -4.43 -3.66 5.52
CA ALA A 18 -5.14 -4.90 5.20
C ALA A 18 -6.06 -5.30 6.35
N HIS A 19 -7.35 -5.53 6.06
CA HIS A 19 -8.33 -5.95 7.09
C HIS A 19 -8.44 -7.47 7.22
N THR A 20 -7.96 -8.21 6.23
CA THR A 20 -7.99 -9.67 6.21
C THR A 20 -6.70 -10.19 5.58
N SER A 21 -6.37 -11.45 5.86
CA SER A 21 -5.20 -12.13 5.29
C SER A 21 -5.53 -12.94 4.03
N THR A 22 -6.48 -12.46 3.22
CA THR A 22 -7.00 -13.18 2.03
C THR A 22 -6.31 -12.78 0.73
N THR A 23 -5.57 -11.67 0.73
CA THR A 23 -4.97 -11.10 -0.47
C THR A 23 -3.52 -11.54 -0.63
N THR A 24 -3.14 -11.90 -1.85
CA THR A 24 -1.76 -12.25 -2.21
C THR A 24 -1.06 -11.05 -2.83
N CYS A 25 0.16 -10.76 -2.36
CA CYS A 25 1.03 -9.74 -2.91
C CYS A 25 1.46 -10.10 -4.33
N GLN A 26 1.20 -9.24 -5.30
CA GLN A 26 1.58 -9.51 -6.70
C GLN A 26 3.08 -9.36 -6.98
N ALA A 27 3.85 -8.78 -6.07
CA ALA A 27 5.30 -8.65 -6.23
C ALA A 27 6.11 -9.84 -5.69
N CYS A 28 5.58 -10.58 -4.72
CA CYS A 28 6.33 -11.66 -4.05
C CYS A 28 5.52 -12.95 -3.85
N GLU A 29 4.28 -12.99 -4.35
CA GLU A 29 3.34 -14.13 -4.25
C GLU A 29 3.01 -14.57 -2.82
N GLY A 30 3.46 -13.82 -1.81
CA GLY A 30 3.18 -14.06 -0.40
C GLY A 30 1.85 -13.46 0.04
N LYS A 31 1.21 -14.06 1.05
CA LYS A 31 0.01 -13.49 1.68
C LYS A 31 0.33 -12.16 2.35
N ILE A 32 -0.54 -11.18 2.17
CA ILE A 32 -0.56 -9.92 2.92
C ILE A 32 -1.36 -10.15 4.19
N ALA A 33 -0.71 -10.06 5.35
CA ALA A 33 -1.37 -10.29 6.63
C ALA A 33 -2.28 -9.11 7.01
N SER A 34 -3.36 -9.42 7.75
CA SER A 34 -4.17 -8.40 8.42
C SER A 34 -3.29 -7.47 9.27
N GLY A 35 -3.56 -6.18 9.19
CA GLY A 35 -2.79 -5.11 9.83
C GLY A 35 -1.67 -4.52 8.97
N GLN A 36 -1.13 -5.25 7.99
CA GLN A 36 -0.04 -4.72 7.16
C GLN A 36 -0.50 -3.63 6.20
N LEU A 37 0.37 -2.66 5.90
CA LEU A 37 0.15 -1.73 4.81
C LEU A 37 0.30 -2.44 3.47
N ARG A 38 -0.63 -2.12 2.57
CA ARG A 38 -0.61 -2.56 1.18
C ARG A 38 -0.88 -1.41 0.25
N LEU A 39 -0.20 -1.44 -0.89
CA LEU A 39 -0.40 -0.53 -2.01
C LEU A 39 -1.27 -1.23 -3.05
N GLY A 40 -2.39 -0.61 -3.40
CA GLY A 40 -3.29 -1.00 -4.47
C GLY A 40 -2.95 -0.21 -5.73
N VAL A 41 -2.38 -0.91 -6.71
CA VAL A 41 -2.08 -0.35 -8.03
C VAL A 41 -3.25 -0.64 -8.95
N MET A 42 -3.83 0.43 -9.49
CA MET A 42 -5.01 0.32 -10.33
C MET A 42 -4.62 0.26 -11.80
N TYR A 43 -5.30 -0.60 -12.54
CA TYR A 43 -5.20 -0.71 -13.98
C TYR A 43 -6.59 -0.58 -14.60
N LEU A 44 -6.69 0.20 -15.67
CA LEU A 44 -7.90 0.38 -16.45
C LEU A 44 -7.77 -0.32 -17.80
N HIS A 45 -8.76 -1.12 -18.14
CA HIS A 45 -8.90 -1.70 -19.47
C HIS A 45 -9.60 -0.72 -20.40
N VAL A 46 -9.29 -0.80 -21.69
CA VAL A 46 -9.97 -0.02 -22.74
C VAL A 46 -11.49 -0.25 -22.79
N ASP A 47 -11.96 -1.41 -22.32
CA ASP A 47 -13.39 -1.75 -22.23
C ASP A 47 -14.06 -1.32 -20.91
N GLY A 48 -13.36 -0.57 -20.05
CA GLY A 48 -13.89 -0.04 -18.80
C GLY A 48 -13.78 -0.97 -17.58
N PHE A 49 -13.10 -2.12 -17.72
CA PHE A 49 -12.76 -2.95 -16.56
C PHE A 49 -11.68 -2.30 -15.70
N MET A 50 -11.75 -2.53 -14.39
CA MET A 50 -10.73 -2.10 -13.44
C MET A 50 -10.15 -3.31 -12.71
N LEU A 51 -8.83 -3.35 -12.61
CA LEU A 51 -8.08 -4.31 -11.80
C LEU A 51 -7.33 -3.56 -10.71
N VAL A 52 -7.26 -4.14 -9.51
CA VAL A 52 -6.39 -3.65 -8.44
C VAL A 52 -5.41 -4.76 -8.07
N GLU A 53 -4.13 -4.49 -8.26
CA GLU A 53 -3.05 -5.33 -7.74
C GLU A 53 -2.65 -4.85 -6.36
N TRP A 54 -2.75 -5.75 -5.37
CA TRP A 54 -2.32 -5.47 -4.01
C TRP A 54 -0.89 -5.93 -3.80
N ILE A 55 -0.08 -5.07 -3.19
CA ILE A 55 1.36 -5.29 -3.02
C ILE A 55 1.73 -4.91 -1.59
N HIS A 56 2.53 -5.75 -0.93
CA HIS A 56 3.17 -5.36 0.32
C HIS A 56 3.96 -4.08 0.11
N LEU A 57 3.76 -3.09 0.96
CA LEU A 57 4.49 -1.83 0.83
C LEU A 57 6.02 -2.06 0.90
N ARG A 58 6.49 -2.98 1.75
CA ARG A 58 7.91 -3.35 1.88
C ARG A 58 8.52 -4.03 0.65
N CYS A 59 7.70 -4.64 -0.21
CA CYS A 59 8.20 -5.35 -1.39
C CYS A 59 8.61 -4.39 -2.50
N GLN A 60 7.93 -3.24 -2.62
CA GLN A 60 8.27 -2.19 -3.57
C GLN A 60 8.11 -0.80 -2.93
N PRO A 61 8.96 -0.44 -1.96
CA PRO A 61 8.84 0.83 -1.23
C PRO A 61 8.96 2.08 -2.12
N TRP A 62 9.81 2.00 -3.16
CA TRP A 62 10.00 3.05 -4.16
C TRP A 62 8.71 3.39 -4.92
N ARG A 63 7.76 2.45 -5.01
CA ARG A 63 6.57 2.61 -5.85
C ARG A 63 5.64 3.72 -5.36
N VAL A 64 5.77 4.16 -4.12
CA VAL A 64 5.03 5.28 -3.51
C VAL A 64 5.31 6.60 -4.23
N THR A 65 6.55 6.81 -4.70
CA THR A 65 6.94 8.04 -5.41
C THR A 65 6.60 7.99 -6.91
N ALA A 66 6.14 6.85 -7.42
CA ALA A 66 5.81 6.64 -8.82
C ALA A 66 4.35 7.02 -9.19
N PHE A 67 3.54 7.45 -8.21
CA PHE A 67 2.15 7.87 -8.40
C PHE A 67 1.98 9.37 -8.18
N ASP A 68 1.14 9.99 -9.01
CA ASP A 68 0.76 11.41 -8.88
C ASP A 68 0.02 11.65 -7.56
N SER A 69 -0.86 10.71 -7.17
CA SER A 69 -1.58 10.77 -5.90
C SER A 69 -1.80 9.39 -5.28
N ILE A 70 -1.86 9.35 -3.95
CA ILE A 70 -2.16 8.12 -3.20
C ILE A 70 -3.22 8.43 -2.15
N SER A 71 -4.36 7.78 -2.27
CA SER A 71 -5.43 7.86 -1.27
C SER A 71 -5.16 6.88 -0.13
N PHE A 72 -4.93 7.40 1.07
CA PHE A 72 -4.78 6.56 2.27
C PHE A 72 -6.13 6.26 2.92
N VAL A 73 -6.48 4.97 2.97
CA VAL A 73 -7.74 4.44 3.52
C VAL A 73 -7.44 3.63 4.79
N ASP A 74 -7.88 4.16 5.92
CA ASP A 74 -7.97 3.46 7.20
C ASP A 74 -9.45 3.23 7.52
N ARG A 75 -9.84 1.98 7.80
CA ARG A 75 -11.21 1.63 8.19
C ARG A 75 -11.35 1.37 9.69
N GLY A 76 -10.66 2.16 10.50
CA GLY A 76 -10.73 2.11 11.96
C GLY A 76 -9.83 1.06 12.60
N CYS A 77 -8.80 0.61 11.89
CA CYS A 77 -7.80 -0.32 12.43
C CYS A 77 -6.64 0.41 13.13
N LEU A 78 -6.54 1.72 12.98
CA LEU A 78 -5.47 2.53 13.54
C LEU A 78 -5.98 3.51 14.60
N SER A 79 -5.11 3.81 15.57
CA SER A 79 -5.27 5.00 16.40
C SER A 79 -5.05 6.27 15.58
N VAL A 80 -5.52 7.41 16.09
CA VAL A 80 -5.30 8.72 15.45
C VAL A 80 -3.81 9.00 15.22
N ASP A 81 -2.97 8.67 16.19
CA ASP A 81 -1.52 8.89 16.09
C ASP A 81 -0.87 8.00 15.02
N GLN A 82 -1.29 6.74 14.93
CA GLN A 82 -0.82 5.81 13.91
C GLN A 82 -1.23 6.29 12.51
N ALA A 83 -2.50 6.65 12.32
CA ALA A 83 -2.98 7.18 11.05
C ALA A 83 -2.26 8.49 10.66
N LEU A 84 -2.00 9.38 11.63
CA LEU A 84 -1.28 10.63 11.41
C LEU A 84 0.18 10.37 11.02
N HIS A 85 0.84 9.42 11.69
CA HIS A 85 2.21 9.04 11.37
C HIS A 85 2.34 8.53 9.93
N ILE A 86 1.46 7.63 9.51
CA ILE A 86 1.42 7.09 8.13
C ILE A 86 1.13 8.20 7.12
N ARG A 87 0.19 9.11 7.40
CA ARG A 87 -0.12 10.24 6.51
C ARG A 87 1.08 11.16 6.35
N ARG A 88 1.80 11.49 7.43
CA ARG A 88 3.01 12.33 7.38
C ARG A 88 4.11 11.67 6.56
N TRP A 89 4.34 10.37 6.76
CA TRP A 89 5.28 9.61 5.97
C TRP A 89 4.91 9.63 4.48
N LEU A 90 3.64 9.36 4.13
CA LEU A 90 3.17 9.37 2.75
C LEU A 90 3.39 10.75 2.08
N VAL A 91 3.01 11.82 2.76
CA VAL A 91 3.21 13.20 2.28
C VAL A 91 4.69 13.49 2.07
N SER A 92 5.57 13.03 2.98
CA SER A 92 7.02 13.19 2.85
C SER A 92 7.54 12.53 1.59
N CYS A 93 7.17 11.26 1.33
CA CYS A 93 7.58 10.54 0.13
C CYS A 93 7.09 11.23 -1.14
N GLN A 94 5.82 11.67 -1.20
CA GLN A 94 5.27 12.28 -2.42
C GLN A 94 5.81 13.68 -2.69
N THR A 95 6.10 14.48 -1.66
CA THR A 95 6.58 15.87 -1.84
C THR A 95 8.08 15.98 -2.02
N GLN A 96 8.85 15.14 -1.33
CA GLN A 96 10.31 15.17 -1.39
C GLN A 96 10.87 14.17 -2.40
N LEU A 97 10.01 13.33 -3.00
CA LEU A 97 10.37 12.23 -3.89
C LEU A 97 11.42 11.30 -3.27
N THR A 98 11.37 11.16 -1.94
CA THR A 98 12.28 10.31 -1.19
C THR A 98 11.74 8.90 -1.13
N GLU A 99 12.48 7.97 -1.72
CA GLU A 99 12.17 6.55 -1.65
C GLU A 99 12.44 6.04 -0.23
N SER A 100 11.48 5.30 0.31
CA SER A 100 11.68 4.56 1.56
C SER A 100 12.42 3.25 1.28
N THR A 101 13.11 2.71 2.28
CA THR A 101 13.66 1.35 2.24
C THR A 101 12.65 0.35 2.83
N ALA A 102 12.89 -0.95 2.63
CA ALA A 102 12.08 -1.98 3.29
C ALA A 102 12.14 -1.88 4.83
N SER A 103 13.28 -1.46 5.39
CA SER A 103 13.46 -1.24 6.83
C SER A 103 12.62 -0.07 7.33
N ASP A 104 12.52 1.02 6.55
CA ASP A 104 11.65 2.15 6.90
C ASP A 104 10.18 1.73 6.93
N ILE A 105 9.75 0.88 5.99
CA ILE A 105 8.39 0.33 5.99
C ILE A 105 8.15 -0.59 7.20
N ILE A 106 9.12 -1.42 7.59
CA ILE A 106 9.00 -2.27 8.79
C ILE A 106 8.89 -1.40 10.05
N ALA A 107 9.69 -0.34 10.15
CA ALA A 107 9.64 0.60 11.27
C ALA A 107 8.31 1.37 11.30
N LEU A 108 7.79 1.74 10.12
CA LEU A 108 6.47 2.30 9.96
C LEU A 108 5.45 1.32 10.56
N GLU A 109 5.38 0.07 10.06
CA GLU A 109 4.43 -0.98 10.46
C GLU A 109 4.58 -1.55 11.89
N ALA A 110 5.57 -1.09 12.66
CA ALA A 110 5.87 -1.61 14.00
C ALA A 110 4.79 -1.33 15.07
N TRP A 111 3.68 -0.67 14.70
CA TRP A 111 2.56 -0.41 15.60
C TRP A 111 1.80 -1.68 16.08
N HIS A 112 2.02 -2.84 15.45
CA HIS A 112 1.41 -4.11 15.87
C HIS A 112 2.06 -4.76 17.10
N VAL A 113 3.15 -4.22 17.63
CA VAL A 113 3.86 -4.80 18.78
C VAL A 113 3.06 -4.65 20.09
N VAL A 114 1.93 -3.93 20.08
CA VAL A 114 1.03 -3.80 21.24
C VAL A 114 -0.40 -4.21 20.88
N MET A 115 -0.60 -5.47 20.49
CA MET A 115 -1.88 -6.14 20.72
C MET A 115 -1.63 -7.17 21.83
N PRO A 116 -2.31 -7.07 23.00
CA PRO A 116 -2.19 -8.09 24.01
C PRO A 116 -2.68 -9.40 23.40
N LEU A 117 -1.95 -10.49 23.64
CA LEU A 117 -2.48 -11.84 23.54
C LEU A 117 -3.73 -11.91 24.43
N THR A 118 -4.91 -11.63 23.89
CA THR A 118 -6.14 -12.16 24.48
C THR A 118 -6.17 -13.63 24.16
N THR A 119 -5.46 -14.35 25.02
CA THR A 119 -5.76 -15.73 25.38
C THR A 119 -7.24 -15.79 25.75
N LEU A 120 -8.02 -16.62 25.06
CA LEU A 120 -9.09 -17.50 25.57
C LEU A 120 -9.64 -18.33 24.41
#